data_AF-A0A2G5TMH1-F1
#
_entry.id   AF-A0A2G5TMH1-F1
#
_cell.length_a   1.000
_cell.length_b   1.000
_cell.length_c   1.000
_cell.angle_alpha   90.00
_cell.angle_beta   90.00
_cell.angle_gamma   90.00
#
_symmetry.space_group_name_H-M   'P 1'
#
loop_
_entity.id
_entity.type
_entity.pdbx_description
1 polymer ?
#
loop_
_entity_poly.entity_id
_entity_poly.type
_entity_poly.pdbx_seq_one_letter_code
_entity_poly.pdbx_strand_id
1 'polypeptide(L)'
;MRKACRKHLKLLPVYKHFPALQDETKFEERKFEELSAKLIEEAERELISKMKIYDEIIAKNMKLLETEQLKVEQVVFVLNVSNNGLFHFQELLETDSDLRKIQEDITETIFSEAEKTEMKRQRLMEEQKKRDEERLAVTFEKENEKLASELEVKKEVDKKKEEVQDDELQYTQDIGKSLLISQRENFLTMELRNRQYSNRVMNDFLERLINLSGNMTRSYARCRVYLQNDAVLGGPAARKARESFEGFLAEVHKTSEELIRMERRLAEVDKREIPPDTVKNIREMRAILFELSKCVSKFCGRLMFGQSLKNETEEAELQTLMDRLSKIEFANFQNMNEDLRNQLRSILPIADQPQPNNAIEN
;
A
#
# COMPACT_ATOMS: atom_id res chain seq x y z
N MET A 1 30.80 28.64 30.67
CA MET A 1 30.94 28.24 29.24
C MET A 1 29.86 27.19 28.97
N ARG A 2 28.81 27.56 28.21
CA ARG A 2 28.59 27.15 26.79
C ARG A 2 28.48 25.62 26.64
N LYS A 3 27.52 25.01 25.95
CA LYS A 3 26.31 25.41 25.20
C LYS A 3 25.68 24.07 24.75
N ALA A 4 24.35 23.99 24.77
CA ALA A 4 23.49 23.27 23.82
C ALA A 4 23.79 21.80 23.42
N CYS A 5 22.89 20.90 23.80
CA CYS A 5 22.36 19.89 22.88
C CYS A 5 20.88 19.55 23.20
N ARG A 6 19.99 20.51 22.92
CA ARG A 6 18.61 20.19 22.52
C ARG A 6 18.66 19.79 21.04
N LYS A 7 18.50 18.51 20.74
CA LYS A 7 18.08 18.01 19.42
C LYS A 7 16.72 17.33 19.65
N HIS A 8 15.61 18.05 19.56
CA HIS A 8 14.77 18.11 18.36
C HIS A 8 14.58 16.75 17.67
N LEU A 9 13.77 15.90 18.31
CA LEU A 9 12.92 14.96 17.59
C LEU A 9 11.94 15.80 16.77
N LYS A 10 12.19 15.97 15.47
CA LYS A 10 11.17 16.47 14.54
C LYS A 10 10.22 15.31 14.26
N LEU A 11 9.16 15.22 15.06
CA LEU A 11 7.94 14.53 14.67
C LEU A 11 7.38 15.26 13.45
N LEU A 12 7.27 14.54 12.33
CA LEU A 12 6.58 14.99 11.12
C LEU A 12 5.12 15.36 11.47
N PRO A 13 4.53 16.37 10.81
CA PRO A 13 3.27 16.97 11.22
C PRO A 13 2.07 16.13 10.76
N VAL A 14 1.77 15.06 11.49
CA VAL A 14 0.52 14.27 11.28
C VAL A 14 -0.71 14.99 11.86
N TYR A 15 -0.52 16.13 12.55
CA TYR A 15 -1.58 16.86 13.24
C TYR A 15 -2.16 18.09 12.50
N LYS A 16 -1.96 18.22 11.19
CA LYS A 16 -2.60 19.30 10.40
C LYS A 16 -3.83 18.88 9.59
N HIS A 17 -4.07 17.58 9.39
CA HIS A 17 -5.19 17.11 8.56
C HIS A 17 -6.49 16.78 9.33
N PHE A 18 -6.44 16.62 10.65
CA PHE A 18 -7.66 16.35 11.44
C PHE A 18 -8.61 17.57 11.60
N PRO A 19 -8.12 18.82 11.77
CA PRO A 19 -9.02 19.98 11.85
C PRO A 19 -9.70 20.28 10.52
N ALA A 20 -8.98 20.16 9.40
CA ALA A 20 -9.51 20.43 8.06
C ALA A 20 -10.66 19.48 7.67
N LEU A 21 -10.51 18.18 7.96
CA LEU A 21 -11.56 17.17 7.75
C LEU A 21 -12.78 17.37 8.69
N GLN A 22 -12.56 17.92 9.90
CA GLN A 22 -13.66 18.28 10.80
C GLN A 22 -14.39 19.57 10.39
N ASP A 23 -13.68 20.51 9.78
CA ASP A 23 -14.27 21.75 9.29
C ASP A 23 -15.02 21.53 7.96
N GLU A 24 -14.52 20.63 7.10
CA GLU A 24 -15.22 20.19 5.88
C GLU A 24 -16.51 19.42 6.21
N THR A 25 -16.48 18.49 7.18
CA THR A 25 -17.70 17.77 7.61
C THR A 25 -18.73 18.71 8.24
N LYS A 26 -18.32 19.66 9.09
CA LYS A 26 -19.24 20.68 9.63
C LYS A 26 -19.79 21.63 8.57
N PHE A 27 -19.04 21.90 7.51
CA PHE A 27 -19.50 22.73 6.40
C PHE A 27 -20.54 21.98 5.56
N GLU A 28 -20.33 20.70 5.28
CA GLU A 28 -21.30 19.88 4.58
C GLU A 28 -22.58 19.62 5.40
N GLU A 29 -22.46 19.41 6.72
CA GLU A 29 -23.61 19.31 7.62
C GLU A 29 -24.48 20.57 7.59
N ARG A 30 -23.88 21.77 7.65
CA ARG A 30 -24.63 23.03 7.52
C ARG A 30 -25.28 23.20 6.16
N LYS A 31 -24.60 22.76 5.08
CA LYS A 31 -25.14 22.83 3.72
C LYS A 31 -26.33 21.87 3.56
N PHE A 32 -26.28 20.71 4.20
CA PHE A 32 -27.39 19.76 4.24
C PHE A 32 -28.56 20.30 5.07
N GLU A 33 -28.31 20.90 6.24
CA GLU A 33 -29.33 21.58 7.05
C GLU A 33 -29.99 22.73 6.28
N GLU A 34 -29.23 23.54 5.54
CA GLU A 34 -29.79 24.62 4.72
C GLU A 34 -30.62 24.10 3.53
N LEU A 35 -30.18 23.01 2.88
CA LEU A 35 -30.93 22.38 1.79
C LEU A 35 -32.20 21.70 2.28
N SER A 36 -32.15 21.02 3.43
CA SER A 36 -33.33 20.40 4.04
C SER A 36 -34.35 21.45 4.50
N ALA A 37 -33.90 22.57 5.07
CA ALA A 37 -34.78 23.68 5.43
C ALA A 37 -35.47 24.28 4.19
N LYS A 38 -34.75 24.46 3.07
CA LYS A 38 -35.33 24.94 1.81
C LYS A 38 -36.35 23.97 1.21
N LEU A 39 -36.08 22.67 1.25
CA LEU A 39 -37.02 21.64 0.79
C LEU A 39 -38.29 21.58 1.65
N ILE A 40 -38.16 21.75 2.97
CA ILE A 40 -39.31 21.84 3.87
C ILE A 40 -40.13 23.09 3.56
N GLU A 41 -39.48 24.24 3.37
CA GLU A 41 -40.16 25.49 3.05
C GLU A 41 -40.88 25.45 1.69
N GLU A 42 -40.28 24.82 0.67
CA GLU A 42 -40.92 24.59 -0.62
C GLU A 42 -42.11 23.63 -0.51
N ALA A 43 -41.99 22.54 0.26
CA ALA A 43 -43.07 21.60 0.50
C ALA A 43 -44.24 22.27 1.26
N GLU A 44 -43.96 23.12 2.24
CA GLU A 44 -44.97 23.89 2.97
C GLU A 44 -45.69 24.91 2.06
N ARG A 45 -44.95 25.61 1.19
CA ARG A 45 -45.57 26.51 0.20
C ARG A 45 -46.45 25.76 -0.79
N GLU A 46 -46.02 24.58 -1.25
CA GLU A 46 -46.82 23.75 -2.15
C GLU A 46 -48.09 23.25 -1.46
N LEU A 47 -48.00 22.82 -0.19
CA LEU A 47 -49.14 22.38 0.60
C LEU A 47 -50.15 23.52 0.79
N ILE A 48 -49.70 24.72 1.14
CA ILE A 48 -50.55 25.92 1.28
C ILE A 48 -51.23 26.25 -0.06
N SER A 49 -50.51 26.17 -1.18
CA SER A 49 -51.07 26.38 -2.51
C SER A 49 -52.16 25.36 -2.84
N LYS A 50 -51.93 24.08 -2.53
CA LYS A 50 -52.91 23.01 -2.75
C LYS A 50 -54.13 23.15 -1.84
N MET A 51 -53.95 23.53 -0.58
CA MET A 51 -55.07 23.82 0.33
C MET A 51 -55.97 24.93 -0.19
N LYS A 52 -55.42 26.02 -0.73
CA LYS A 52 -56.22 27.09 -1.35
C LYS A 52 -57.09 26.59 -2.50
N ILE A 53 -56.56 25.71 -3.34
CA ILE A 53 -57.32 25.11 -4.45
C ILE A 53 -58.47 24.25 -3.89
N TYR A 54 -58.21 23.46 -2.85
CA TYR A 54 -59.27 22.66 -2.20
C TYR A 54 -60.33 23.52 -1.54
N ASP A 55 -59.96 24.60 -0.86
CA ASP A 55 -60.91 25.54 -0.25
C ASP A 55 -61.79 26.22 -1.32
N GLU A 56 -61.21 26.59 -2.47
CA GLU A 56 -61.96 27.11 -3.62
C GLU A 56 -62.95 26.09 -4.20
N ILE A 57 -62.57 24.81 -4.26
CA ILE A 57 -63.46 23.72 -4.71
C ILE A 57 -64.60 23.52 -3.72
N ILE A 58 -64.30 23.48 -2.41
CA ILE A 58 -65.31 23.34 -1.36
C ILE A 58 -66.30 24.51 -1.43
N ALA A 59 -65.81 25.75 -1.56
CA ALA A 59 -66.67 26.93 -1.69
C ALA A 59 -67.56 26.88 -2.94
N LYS A 60 -67.05 26.40 -4.07
CA LYS A 60 -67.85 26.19 -5.30
C LYS A 60 -68.92 25.13 -5.10
N ASN A 61 -68.58 24.01 -4.45
CA ASN A 61 -69.52 22.92 -4.19
C ASN A 61 -70.63 23.33 -3.23
N MET A 62 -70.32 24.14 -2.20
CA MET A 62 -71.33 24.68 -1.28
C MET A 62 -72.31 25.60 -2.00
N LYS A 63 -71.83 26.48 -2.90
CA LYS A 63 -72.72 27.33 -3.72
C LYS A 63 -73.60 26.51 -4.66
N LEU A 64 -73.08 25.43 -5.24
CA LEU A 64 -73.85 24.50 -6.06
C LEU A 64 -74.99 23.86 -5.26
N LEU A 65 -74.69 23.37 -4.05
CA LEU A 65 -75.67 22.81 -3.12
C LEU A 65 -76.78 23.81 -2.75
N GLU A 66 -76.44 25.08 -2.49
CA GLU A 66 -77.43 26.14 -2.24
C GLU A 66 -78.34 26.36 -3.47
N THR A 67 -77.76 26.38 -4.68
CA THR A 67 -78.56 26.53 -5.91
C THR A 67 -79.44 25.32 -6.20
N GLU A 68 -79.02 24.12 -5.83
CA GLU A 68 -79.84 22.91 -5.96
C GLU A 68 -80.98 22.86 -4.94
N GLN A 69 -80.76 23.31 -3.70
CA GLN A 69 -81.83 23.47 -2.71
C GLN A 69 -82.91 24.45 -3.16
N LEU A 70 -82.54 25.60 -3.71
CA LEU A 70 -83.48 26.60 -4.25
C LEU A 70 -84.32 26.05 -5.42
N LYS A 71 -83.74 25.17 -6.26
CA LYS A 71 -84.47 24.51 -7.35
C LYS A 71 -85.49 23.50 -6.84
N VAL A 72 -85.16 22.75 -5.79
CA VAL A 72 -86.08 21.79 -5.16
C VAL A 72 -87.25 22.52 -4.49
N GLU A 73 -86.99 23.65 -3.82
CA GLU A 73 -88.05 24.47 -3.20
C GLU A 73 -89.00 25.10 -4.23
N GLN A 74 -88.50 25.54 -5.40
CA GLN A 74 -89.37 26.01 -6.49
C GLN A 74 -90.25 24.91 -7.08
N VAL A 75 -89.74 23.68 -7.22
CA VAL A 75 -90.53 22.54 -7.73
C VAL A 75 -91.61 22.13 -6.71
N VAL A 76 -91.33 22.21 -5.41
CA VAL A 76 -92.32 21.94 -4.35
C VAL A 76 -93.42 23.02 -4.29
N PHE A 77 -93.11 24.28 -4.60
CA PHE A 77 -94.11 25.35 -4.65
C PHE A 77 -95.07 25.21 -5.85
N VAL A 78 -94.57 24.80 -7.02
CA VAL A 78 -95.39 24.61 -8.23
C VAL A 78 -96.34 23.40 -8.12
N LEU A 79 -95.99 22.40 -7.32
CA LEU A 79 -96.82 21.19 -7.12
C LEU A 79 -97.98 21.35 -6.12
N ASN A 80 -98.05 22.46 -5.36
CA ASN A 80 -99.08 22.65 -4.31
C ASN A 80 -100.30 23.49 -4.74
N VAL A 81 -100.38 24.01 -5.96
CA VAL A 81 -101.44 24.99 -6.35
C VAL A 81 -102.47 24.43 -7.36
N SER A 82 -102.31 23.22 -7.88
CA SER A 82 -103.22 22.74 -8.95
C SER A 82 -103.83 21.38 -8.65
N ASN A 83 -104.99 21.35 -8.00
CA ASN A 83 -106.03 20.32 -8.21
C ASN A 83 -107.35 20.68 -7.48
N ASN A 84 -108.31 21.29 -8.20
CA ASN A 84 -109.74 21.20 -7.88
C ASN A 84 -110.62 21.56 -9.11
N GLY A 85 -111.38 20.58 -9.62
CA GLY A 85 -112.79 20.73 -10.06
C GLY A 85 -113.15 21.06 -11.53
N LEU A 86 -113.57 20.02 -12.28
CA LEU A 86 -114.73 19.87 -13.23
C LEU A 86 -115.68 21.08 -13.42
N PHE A 87 -116.35 21.42 -14.55
CA PHE A 87 -116.84 20.74 -15.78
C PHE A 87 -117.33 21.83 -16.79
N HIS A 88 -117.17 21.64 -18.12
CA HIS A 88 -118.24 21.78 -19.15
C HIS A 88 -117.70 21.55 -20.59
N PHE A 89 -118.13 20.44 -21.21
CA PHE A 89 -117.71 19.96 -22.53
C PHE A 89 -118.53 20.58 -23.68
N GLN A 90 -118.01 21.60 -24.37
CA GLN A 90 -118.23 21.77 -25.83
C GLN A 90 -117.30 22.85 -26.43
N GLU A 91 -117.05 23.97 -25.72
CA GLU A 91 -116.05 25.01 -26.11
C GLU A 91 -114.58 24.57 -25.89
N LEU A 92 -114.38 23.55 -25.05
CA LEU A 92 -113.08 22.94 -24.75
C LEU A 92 -112.44 22.27 -25.98
N LEU A 93 -113.21 21.80 -26.97
CA LEU A 93 -112.64 21.01 -28.08
C LEU A 93 -111.91 21.88 -29.13
N GLU A 94 -112.35 23.12 -29.35
CA GLU A 94 -111.67 24.05 -30.27
C GLU A 94 -110.46 24.72 -29.59
N THR A 95 -110.56 25.03 -28.29
CA THR A 95 -109.43 25.52 -27.48
C THR A 95 -108.37 24.44 -27.23
N ASP A 96 -108.74 23.16 -27.13
CA ASP A 96 -107.79 22.04 -26.99
C ASP A 96 -107.00 21.78 -28.28
N SER A 97 -107.58 22.05 -29.46
CA SER A 97 -106.86 22.00 -30.75
C SER A 97 -105.73 23.04 -30.82
N ASP A 98 -106.03 24.28 -30.46
CA ASP A 98 -105.05 25.37 -30.53
C ASP A 98 -104.01 25.27 -29.40
N LEU A 99 -104.41 24.81 -28.21
CA LEU A 99 -103.48 24.49 -27.12
C LEU A 99 -102.56 23.32 -27.48
N ARG A 100 -103.05 22.28 -28.17
CA ARG A 100 -102.20 21.18 -28.66
C ARG A 100 -101.16 21.66 -29.67
N LYS A 101 -101.52 22.56 -30.59
CA LYS A 101 -100.55 23.13 -31.54
C LYS A 101 -99.49 23.98 -30.83
N ILE A 102 -99.89 24.82 -29.89
CA ILE A 102 -98.94 25.61 -29.09
C ILE A 102 -98.04 24.68 -28.26
N GLN A 103 -98.58 23.60 -27.72
CA GLN A 103 -97.80 22.61 -26.99
C GLN A 103 -96.84 21.85 -27.91
N GLU A 104 -97.25 21.45 -29.12
CA GLU A 104 -96.37 20.86 -30.14
C GLU A 104 -95.24 21.82 -30.53
N ASP A 105 -95.54 23.09 -30.81
CA ASP A 105 -94.55 24.12 -31.17
C ASP A 105 -93.56 24.40 -30.01
N ILE A 106 -94.05 24.51 -28.77
CA ILE A 106 -93.19 24.69 -27.59
C ILE A 106 -92.31 23.47 -27.38
N THR A 107 -92.86 22.26 -27.53
CA THR A 107 -92.13 21.02 -27.32
C THR A 107 -91.06 20.85 -28.41
N GLU A 108 -91.38 21.14 -29.67
CA GLU A 108 -90.42 21.12 -30.78
C GLU A 108 -89.31 22.16 -30.59
N THR A 109 -89.64 23.36 -30.11
CA THR A 109 -88.65 24.40 -29.80
C THR A 109 -87.73 23.98 -28.66
N ILE A 110 -88.29 23.42 -27.57
CA ILE A 110 -87.51 22.91 -26.43
C ILE A 110 -86.60 21.76 -26.87
N PHE A 111 -87.08 20.82 -27.69
CA PHE A 111 -86.25 19.72 -28.20
C PHE A 111 -85.14 20.25 -29.11
N SER A 112 -85.45 21.19 -30.01
CA SER A 112 -84.47 21.83 -30.89
C SER A 112 -83.38 22.59 -30.12
N GLU A 113 -83.76 23.32 -29.05
CA GLU A 113 -82.80 24.00 -28.18
C GLU A 113 -82.00 23.04 -27.30
N ALA A 114 -82.63 21.97 -26.79
CA ALA A 114 -81.95 20.92 -26.04
C ALA A 114 -80.92 20.19 -26.92
N GLU A 115 -81.26 19.89 -28.17
CA GLU A 115 -80.36 19.25 -29.14
C GLU A 115 -79.18 20.17 -29.51
N LYS A 116 -79.42 21.47 -29.73
CA LYS A 116 -78.35 22.46 -29.93
C LYS A 116 -77.43 22.58 -28.71
N THR A 117 -77.99 22.51 -27.51
CA THR A 117 -77.24 22.62 -26.26
C THR A 117 -76.38 21.37 -26.03
N GLU A 118 -76.92 20.18 -26.31
CA GLU A 118 -76.20 18.91 -26.22
C GLU A 118 -75.08 18.82 -27.26
N MET A 119 -75.34 19.22 -28.52
CA MET A 119 -74.31 19.30 -29.56
C MET A 119 -73.18 20.27 -29.19
N LYS A 120 -73.51 21.41 -28.54
CA LYS A 120 -72.50 22.36 -28.04
C LYS A 120 -71.71 21.77 -26.88
N ARG A 121 -72.35 21.02 -25.99
CA ARG A 121 -71.71 20.32 -24.87
C ARG A 121 -70.74 19.23 -25.36
N GLN A 122 -71.14 18.43 -26.34
CA GLN A 122 -70.29 17.39 -26.93
C GLN A 122 -69.06 17.98 -27.61
N ARG A 123 -69.22 19.04 -28.41
CA ARG A 123 -68.08 19.76 -29.02
C ARG A 123 -67.10 20.31 -27.98
N LEU A 124 -67.61 20.91 -26.90
CA LEU A 124 -66.77 21.42 -25.82
C LEU A 124 -66.03 20.30 -25.08
N MET A 125 -66.67 19.14 -24.87
CA MET A 125 -66.02 17.97 -24.27
C MET A 125 -64.94 17.38 -25.19
N GLU A 126 -65.17 17.29 -26.50
CA GLU A 126 -64.17 16.80 -27.46
C GLU A 126 -62.98 17.76 -27.57
N GLU A 127 -63.21 19.08 -27.64
CA GLU A 127 -62.13 20.07 -27.61
C GLU A 127 -61.33 20.02 -26.31
N GLN A 128 -62.00 19.82 -25.18
CA GLN A 128 -61.33 19.70 -23.89
C GLN A 128 -60.51 18.42 -23.81
N LYS A 129 -61.07 17.28 -24.24
CA LYS A 129 -60.36 16.01 -24.35
C LYS A 129 -59.11 16.13 -25.23
N LYS A 130 -59.22 16.81 -26.38
CA LYS A 130 -58.09 17.03 -27.29
C LYS A 130 -57.00 17.90 -26.65
N ARG A 131 -57.38 18.97 -25.94
CA ARG A 131 -56.43 19.81 -25.19
C ARG A 131 -55.75 19.05 -24.06
N ASP A 132 -56.47 18.17 -23.38
CA ASP A 132 -55.93 17.36 -22.30
C ASP A 132 -54.96 16.28 -22.83
N GLU A 133 -55.27 15.65 -23.97
CA GLU A 133 -54.38 14.73 -24.69
C GLU A 133 -53.10 15.42 -25.18
N GLU A 134 -53.20 16.63 -25.75
CA GLU A 134 -52.04 17.44 -26.16
C GLU A 134 -51.17 17.83 -24.96
N ARG A 135 -51.79 18.21 -23.82
CA ARG A 135 -51.05 18.51 -22.58
C ARG A 135 -50.33 17.27 -22.06
N LEU A 136 -50.98 16.11 -22.06
CA LEU A 136 -50.41 14.84 -21.65
C LEU A 136 -49.19 14.46 -22.51
N ALA A 137 -49.30 14.60 -23.83
CA ALA A 137 -48.19 14.33 -24.75
C ALA A 137 -46.97 15.22 -24.46
N VAL A 138 -47.19 16.53 -24.24
CA VAL A 138 -46.11 17.47 -23.90
C VAL A 138 -45.46 17.14 -22.55
N THR A 139 -46.23 16.73 -21.54
CA THR A 139 -45.66 16.28 -20.26
C THR A 139 -44.84 15.00 -20.43
N PHE A 140 -45.32 14.04 -21.21
CA PHE A 140 -44.59 12.80 -21.47
C PHE A 140 -43.26 13.04 -22.21
N GLU A 141 -43.24 13.92 -23.20
CA GLU A 141 -41.98 14.29 -23.88
C GLU A 141 -40.99 14.92 -22.92
N LYS A 142 -41.43 15.88 -22.08
CA LYS A 142 -40.55 16.52 -21.09
C LYS A 142 -40.03 15.54 -20.04
N GLU A 143 -40.86 14.61 -19.57
CA GLU A 143 -40.43 13.58 -18.63
C GLU A 143 -39.44 12.62 -19.28
N ASN A 144 -39.64 12.24 -20.55
CA ASN A 144 -38.69 11.40 -21.29
C ASN A 144 -37.35 12.10 -21.52
N GLU A 145 -37.34 13.39 -21.89
CA GLU A 145 -36.11 14.18 -22.02
C GLU A 145 -35.35 14.26 -20.70
N LYS A 146 -36.09 14.49 -19.60
CA LYS A 146 -35.51 14.51 -18.26
C LYS A 146 -34.91 13.15 -17.87
N LEU A 147 -35.64 12.06 -18.08
CA LEU A 147 -35.15 10.70 -17.83
C LEU A 147 -33.93 10.36 -18.69
N ALA A 148 -33.91 10.78 -19.96
CA ALA A 148 -32.76 10.56 -20.84
C ALA A 148 -31.50 11.28 -20.34
N SER A 149 -31.63 12.54 -19.94
CA SER A 149 -30.51 13.32 -19.38
C SER A 149 -30.02 12.78 -18.03
N GLU A 150 -30.92 12.38 -17.12
CA GLU A 150 -30.55 11.73 -15.86
C GLU A 150 -29.81 10.41 -16.10
N LEU A 151 -30.22 9.64 -17.11
CA LEU A 151 -29.60 8.36 -17.46
C LEU A 151 -28.22 8.55 -18.11
N GLU A 152 -28.01 9.63 -18.85
CA GLU A 152 -26.71 10.01 -19.40
C GLU A 152 -25.72 10.42 -18.30
N VAL A 153 -26.15 11.28 -17.37
CA VAL A 153 -25.34 11.67 -16.20
C VAL A 153 -24.99 10.44 -15.36
N LYS A 154 -25.93 9.52 -15.15
CA LYS A 154 -25.67 8.30 -14.38
C LYS A 154 -24.60 7.42 -15.03
N LYS A 155 -24.65 7.24 -16.35
CA LYS A 155 -23.62 6.49 -17.09
C LYS A 155 -22.23 7.13 -16.96
N GLU A 156 -22.16 8.45 -16.98
CA GLU A 156 -20.89 9.16 -16.82
C GLU A 156 -20.31 9.00 -15.41
N VAL A 157 -21.17 9.06 -14.38
CA VAL A 157 -20.78 8.81 -12.98
C VAL A 157 -20.31 7.37 -12.79
N ASP A 158 -21.04 6.40 -13.34
CA ASP A 158 -20.67 4.98 -13.24
C ASP A 158 -19.32 4.71 -13.92
N LYS A 159 -19.08 5.28 -15.11
CA LYS A 159 -17.78 5.18 -15.80
C LYS A 159 -16.64 5.80 -14.97
N LYS A 160 -16.83 6.99 -14.42
CA LYS A 160 -15.79 7.62 -13.57
C LYS A 160 -15.51 6.82 -12.31
N LYS A 161 -16.53 6.15 -11.75
CA LYS A 161 -16.35 5.29 -10.58
C LYS A 161 -15.52 4.06 -10.91
N GLU A 162 -15.70 3.46 -12.08
CA GLU A 162 -14.83 2.37 -12.58
C GLU A 162 -13.39 2.86 -12.78
N GLU A 163 -13.18 4.01 -13.43
CA GLU A 163 -11.84 4.60 -13.63
C GLU A 163 -11.11 4.83 -12.29
N VAL A 164 -11.80 5.36 -11.27
CA VAL A 164 -11.21 5.56 -9.93
C VAL A 164 -10.85 4.21 -9.27
N GLN A 165 -11.68 3.18 -9.42
CA GLN A 165 -11.39 1.86 -8.84
C GLN A 165 -10.19 1.19 -9.52
N ASP A 166 -10.05 1.34 -10.83
CA ASP A 166 -8.90 0.84 -11.59
C ASP A 166 -7.61 1.57 -11.18
N ASP A 167 -7.66 2.89 -10.99
CA ASP A 167 -6.52 3.68 -10.51
C ASP A 167 -6.10 3.29 -9.08
N GLU A 168 -7.08 3.08 -8.18
CA GLU A 168 -6.82 2.60 -6.82
C GLU A 168 -6.19 1.21 -6.80
N LEU A 169 -6.66 0.31 -7.67
CA LEU A 169 -6.11 -1.03 -7.83
C LEU A 169 -4.66 -0.97 -8.34
N GLN A 170 -4.41 -0.16 -9.36
CA GLN A 170 -3.08 0.04 -9.94
C GLN A 170 -2.10 0.63 -8.91
N TYR A 171 -2.53 1.65 -8.17
CA TYR A 171 -1.74 2.25 -7.10
C TYR A 171 -1.38 1.23 -6.01
N THR A 172 -2.33 0.37 -5.63
CA THR A 172 -2.11 -0.71 -4.65
C THR A 172 -1.09 -1.73 -5.16
N GLN A 173 -1.18 -2.10 -6.44
CA GLN A 173 -0.20 -3.00 -7.06
C GLN A 173 1.21 -2.39 -7.09
N ASP A 174 1.32 -1.10 -7.38
CA ASP A 174 2.61 -0.41 -7.45
C ASP A 174 3.23 -0.19 -6.07
N ILE A 175 2.43 0.08 -5.03
CA ILE A 175 2.90 0.01 -3.64
C ILE A 175 3.42 -1.40 -3.31
N GLY A 176 2.68 -2.44 -3.69
CA GLY A 176 3.10 -3.82 -3.48
C GLY A 176 4.45 -4.13 -4.11
N LYS A 177 4.66 -3.73 -5.36
CA LYS A 177 5.95 -3.85 -6.07
C LYS A 177 7.06 -3.08 -5.37
N SER A 178 6.81 -1.82 -4.98
CA SER A 178 7.79 -0.97 -4.30
C SER A 178 8.22 -1.56 -2.95
N LEU A 179 7.27 -2.10 -2.17
CA LEU A 179 7.55 -2.77 -0.91
C LEU A 179 8.43 -4.01 -1.11
N LEU A 180 8.13 -4.83 -2.12
CA LEU A 180 8.94 -6.02 -2.44
C LEU A 180 10.37 -5.64 -2.85
N ILE A 181 10.54 -4.56 -3.64
CA ILE A 181 11.86 -4.03 -4.01
C ILE A 181 12.61 -3.56 -2.76
N SER A 182 11.96 -2.80 -1.87
CA SER A 182 12.57 -2.31 -0.63
C SER A 182 12.99 -3.45 0.31
N GLN A 183 12.14 -4.47 0.48
CA GLN A 183 12.48 -5.66 1.25
C GLN A 183 13.68 -6.40 0.64
N ARG A 184 13.74 -6.54 -0.69
CA ARG A 184 14.88 -7.13 -1.41
C ARG A 184 16.18 -6.37 -1.14
N GLU A 185 16.18 -5.06 -1.25
CA GLU A 185 17.38 -4.24 -1.02
C GLU A 185 17.87 -4.34 0.43
N ASN A 186 16.95 -4.42 1.38
CA ASN A 186 17.27 -4.62 2.80
C ASN A 186 17.94 -5.98 3.04
N PHE A 187 17.38 -7.08 2.51
CA PHE A 187 17.99 -8.41 2.63
C PHE A 187 19.38 -8.46 1.98
N LEU A 188 19.54 -7.90 0.78
CA LEU A 188 20.83 -7.82 0.09
C LEU A 188 21.87 -7.05 0.93
N THR A 189 21.46 -5.91 1.48
CA THR A 189 22.33 -5.08 2.32
C THR A 189 22.75 -5.81 3.59
N MET A 190 21.83 -6.54 4.22
CA MET A 190 22.14 -7.37 5.38
C MET A 190 23.11 -8.51 5.05
N GLU A 191 22.88 -9.23 3.95
CA GLU A 191 23.76 -10.33 3.53
C GLU A 191 25.17 -9.82 3.20
N LEU A 192 25.29 -8.71 2.46
CA LEU A 192 26.58 -8.09 2.17
C LEU A 192 27.31 -7.63 3.45
N ARG A 193 26.60 -7.03 4.41
CA ARG A 193 27.18 -6.62 5.70
C ARG A 193 27.63 -7.82 6.53
N ASN A 194 26.85 -8.89 6.57
CA ASN A 194 27.20 -10.11 7.29
C ASN A 194 28.44 -10.78 6.67
N ARG A 195 28.52 -10.89 5.34
CA ARG A 195 29.70 -11.43 4.67
C ARG A 195 30.92 -10.52 4.79
N GLN A 196 30.75 -9.20 4.75
CA GLN A 196 31.85 -8.26 5.04
C GLN A 196 32.38 -8.44 6.46
N TYR A 197 31.49 -8.59 7.44
CA TYR A 197 31.87 -8.88 8.81
C TYR A 197 32.63 -10.20 8.91
N SER A 198 32.15 -11.27 8.27
CA SER A 198 32.84 -12.57 8.21
C SER A 198 34.23 -12.44 7.55
N ASN A 199 34.33 -11.78 6.40
CA ASN A 199 35.60 -11.54 5.71
C ASN A 199 36.59 -10.78 6.59
N ARG A 200 36.14 -9.78 7.36
CA ARG A 200 37.00 -9.06 8.30
C ARG A 200 37.52 -9.98 9.40
N VAL A 201 36.64 -10.78 10.01
CA VAL A 201 37.03 -11.77 11.04
C VAL A 201 38.01 -12.79 10.48
N MET A 202 37.81 -13.26 9.25
CA MET A 202 38.72 -14.19 8.58
C MET A 202 40.05 -13.54 8.19
N ASN A 203 40.07 -12.29 7.72
CA ASN A 203 41.31 -11.56 7.45
C ASN A 203 42.11 -11.31 8.74
N ASP A 204 41.47 -10.93 9.84
CA ASP A 204 42.12 -10.80 11.15
C ASP A 204 42.75 -12.14 11.59
N PHE A 205 42.10 -13.26 11.28
CA PHE A 205 42.60 -14.60 11.57
C PHE A 205 43.82 -14.97 10.71
N LEU A 206 43.79 -14.67 9.41
CA LEU A 206 44.91 -14.89 8.48
C LEU A 206 46.12 -14.01 8.84
N GLU A 207 45.88 -12.76 9.24
CA GLU A 207 46.94 -11.85 9.70
C GLU A 207 47.63 -12.39 10.95
N ARG A 208 46.89 -12.99 11.89
CA ARG A 208 47.47 -13.67 13.06
C ARG A 208 48.36 -14.84 12.65
N LEU A 209 47.95 -15.65 11.67
CA LEU A 209 48.75 -16.77 11.17
C LEU A 209 50.06 -16.29 10.50
N ILE A 210 49.99 -15.23 9.70
CA ILE A 210 51.17 -14.61 9.09
C ILE A 210 52.13 -14.10 10.17
N ASN A 211 51.61 -13.42 11.20
CA ASN A 211 52.41 -12.92 12.31
C ASN A 211 53.10 -14.04 13.10
N LEU A 212 52.42 -15.16 13.34
CA LEU A 212 53.02 -16.34 13.97
C LEU A 212 54.18 -16.90 13.14
N SER A 213 54.01 -17.05 11.83
CA SER A 213 55.10 -17.45 10.93
C SER A 213 56.28 -16.47 10.97
N GLY A 214 56.00 -15.16 10.98
CA GLY A 214 57.01 -14.12 11.09
C GLY A 214 57.77 -14.14 12.43
N ASN A 215 57.11 -14.46 13.54
CA ASN A 215 57.77 -14.62 14.85
C ASN A 215 58.73 -15.82 14.86
N MET A 216 58.32 -16.93 14.23
CA MET A 216 59.13 -18.13 14.08
C MET A 216 60.40 -17.85 13.29
N THR A 217 60.29 -17.18 12.15
CA THR A 217 61.44 -16.78 11.32
C THR A 217 62.41 -15.87 12.08
N ARG A 218 61.89 -14.89 12.85
CA ARG A 218 62.72 -14.01 13.68
C ARG A 218 63.44 -14.76 14.80
N SER A 219 62.77 -15.71 15.44
CA SER A 219 63.35 -16.53 16.51
C SER A 219 64.43 -17.47 15.98
N TYR A 220 64.20 -18.07 14.81
CA TYR A 220 65.19 -18.86 14.11
C TYR A 220 66.43 -18.03 13.72
N ALA A 221 66.25 -16.83 13.17
CA ALA A 221 67.35 -15.95 12.78
C ALA A 221 68.28 -15.61 13.97
N ARG A 222 67.74 -15.44 15.18
CA ARG A 222 68.54 -15.25 16.41
C ARG A 222 69.39 -16.45 16.76
N CYS A 223 68.89 -17.67 16.53
CA CYS A 223 69.61 -18.91 16.80
C CYS A 223 70.71 -19.17 15.77
N ARG A 224 70.44 -18.84 14.49
CA ARG A 224 71.33 -19.11 13.35
C ARG A 224 72.73 -18.51 13.51
N VAL A 225 72.85 -17.35 14.16
CA VAL A 225 74.15 -16.70 14.43
C VAL A 225 75.09 -17.60 15.25
N TYR A 226 74.54 -18.44 16.12
CA TYR A 226 75.33 -19.33 16.98
C TYR A 226 75.68 -20.67 16.32
N LEU A 227 74.93 -21.08 15.30
CA LEU A 227 75.21 -22.29 14.51
C LEU A 227 76.43 -22.13 13.59
N GLN A 228 76.84 -20.89 13.30
CA GLN A 228 78.02 -20.59 12.49
C GLN A 228 79.35 -20.71 13.25
N ASN A 229 79.31 -20.97 14.56
CA ASN A 229 80.50 -21.10 15.39
C ASN A 229 80.90 -22.57 15.56
N ASP A 230 82.10 -22.90 15.09
CA ASP A 230 82.65 -24.26 15.18
C ASP A 230 83.16 -24.63 16.59
N ALA A 231 83.50 -23.61 17.39
CA ALA A 231 84.04 -23.79 18.72
C ALA A 231 82.92 -23.97 19.77
N VAL A 232 83.25 -24.70 20.85
CA VAL A 232 82.40 -24.77 22.05
C VAL A 232 82.23 -23.36 22.60
N LEU A 233 80.97 -22.93 22.71
CA LEU A 233 80.65 -21.61 23.24
C LEU A 233 80.99 -21.57 24.74
N GLY A 234 81.76 -20.56 25.15
CA GLY A 234 82.12 -20.31 26.53
C GLY A 234 81.39 -19.09 27.11
N GLY A 235 81.25 -19.08 28.45
CA GLY A 235 80.92 -17.88 29.22
C GLY A 235 79.67 -17.12 28.73
N PRO A 236 79.76 -15.80 28.46
CA PRO A 236 78.61 -15.00 28.03
C PRO A 236 77.97 -15.44 26.71
N ALA A 237 78.75 -15.99 25.77
CA ALA A 237 78.23 -16.42 24.47
C ALA A 237 77.36 -17.67 24.59
N ALA A 238 77.76 -18.63 25.44
CA ALA A 238 76.96 -19.81 25.74
C ALA A 238 75.62 -19.46 26.39
N ARG A 239 75.62 -18.48 27.32
CA ARG A 239 74.39 -18.00 27.97
C ARG A 239 73.43 -17.36 26.96
N LYS A 240 73.91 -16.47 26.09
CA LYS A 240 73.07 -15.84 25.05
C LYS A 240 72.55 -16.82 24.01
N ALA A 241 73.37 -17.81 23.63
CA ALA A 241 72.93 -18.89 22.74
C ALA A 241 71.80 -19.70 23.40
N ARG A 242 71.98 -20.08 24.67
CA ARG A 242 70.96 -20.79 25.45
C ARG A 242 69.65 -20.01 25.54
N GLU A 243 69.71 -18.73 25.90
CA GLU A 243 68.52 -17.85 25.92
C GLU A 243 67.84 -17.77 24.55
N SER A 244 68.61 -17.75 23.46
CA SER A 244 68.07 -17.69 22.10
C SER A 244 67.35 -18.99 21.70
N PHE A 245 67.96 -20.15 21.96
CA PHE A 245 67.38 -21.46 21.65
C PHE A 245 66.20 -21.83 22.58
N GLU A 246 66.29 -21.54 23.88
CA GLU A 246 65.16 -21.69 24.82
C GLU A 246 64.01 -20.74 24.45
N GLY A 247 64.31 -19.50 24.07
CA GLY A 247 63.32 -18.55 23.56
C GLY A 247 62.68 -19.02 22.25
N PHE A 248 63.44 -19.63 21.36
CA PHE A 248 62.89 -20.21 20.13
C PHE A 248 61.98 -21.41 20.42
N LEU A 249 62.39 -22.30 21.33
CA LEU A 249 61.58 -23.44 21.77
C LEU A 249 60.26 -22.96 22.42
N ALA A 250 60.31 -21.92 23.25
CA ALA A 250 59.12 -21.32 23.83
C ALA A 250 58.18 -20.75 22.76
N GLU A 251 58.72 -20.07 21.72
CA GLU A 251 57.90 -19.57 20.61
C GLU A 251 57.30 -20.70 19.77
N VAL A 252 58.00 -21.83 19.58
CA VAL A 252 57.44 -23.05 18.94
C VAL A 252 56.22 -23.55 19.70
N HIS A 253 56.32 -23.69 21.03
CA HIS A 253 55.21 -24.17 21.86
C HIS A 253 54.03 -23.20 21.85
N LYS A 254 54.30 -21.90 22.03
CA LYS A 254 53.28 -20.86 21.98
C LYS A 254 52.56 -20.83 20.63
N THR A 255 53.31 -20.94 19.53
CA THR A 255 52.73 -20.99 18.18
C THR A 255 51.85 -22.23 18.00
N SER A 256 52.29 -23.40 18.49
CA SER A 256 51.51 -24.63 18.44
C SER A 256 50.19 -24.52 19.21
N GLU A 257 50.20 -23.93 20.42
CA GLU A 257 48.99 -23.69 21.20
C GLU A 257 48.03 -22.72 20.52
N GLU A 258 48.55 -21.63 19.96
CA GLU A 258 47.75 -20.66 19.22
C GLU A 258 47.12 -21.29 17.96
N LEU A 259 47.84 -22.14 17.23
CA LEU A 259 47.29 -22.89 16.10
C LEU A 259 46.16 -23.86 16.52
N ILE A 260 46.27 -24.49 17.69
CA ILE A 260 45.19 -25.35 18.23
C ILE A 260 43.94 -24.51 18.56
N ARG A 261 44.12 -23.35 19.20
CA ARG A 261 43.01 -22.43 19.48
C ARG A 261 42.36 -21.93 18.20
N MET A 262 43.18 -21.63 17.20
CA MET A 262 42.75 -21.18 15.89
C MET A 262 41.98 -22.26 15.12
N GLU A 263 42.44 -23.51 15.11
CA GLU A 263 41.72 -24.63 14.49
C GLU A 263 40.36 -24.88 15.17
N ARG A 264 40.27 -24.78 16.50
CA ARG A 264 39.01 -24.89 17.23
C ARG A 264 38.03 -23.78 16.86
N ARG A 265 38.51 -22.53 16.80
CA ARG A 265 37.67 -21.38 16.39
C ARG A 265 37.21 -21.49 14.94
N LEU A 266 38.05 -22.01 14.03
CA LEU A 266 37.63 -22.28 12.66
C LEU A 266 36.55 -23.35 12.56
N ALA A 267 36.54 -24.33 13.47
CA ALA A 267 35.47 -25.34 13.49
C ALA A 267 34.09 -24.76 13.88
N GLU A 268 34.06 -23.58 14.49
CA GLU A 268 32.84 -22.84 14.86
C GLU A 268 32.34 -21.91 13.74
N VAL A 269 33.15 -21.69 12.69
CA VAL A 269 32.82 -20.85 11.52
C VAL A 269 32.17 -21.71 10.43
N ASP A 270 31.25 -21.15 9.64
CA ASP A 270 30.62 -21.87 8.52
C ASP A 270 31.70 -22.35 7.53
N LYS A 271 31.69 -23.65 7.21
CA LYS A 271 32.67 -24.31 6.33
C LYS A 271 32.71 -23.70 4.92
N ARG A 272 31.63 -23.05 4.47
CA ARG A 272 31.57 -22.36 3.17
C ARG A 272 32.38 -21.07 3.13
N GLU A 273 32.69 -20.50 4.28
CA GLU A 273 33.44 -19.24 4.41
C GLU A 273 34.93 -19.47 4.73
N ILE A 274 35.37 -20.72 4.85
CA ILE A 274 36.78 -21.07 5.12
C ILE A 274 37.47 -21.41 3.79
N PRO A 275 38.63 -20.80 3.48
CA PRO A 275 39.38 -21.19 2.30
C PRO A 275 39.76 -22.67 2.36
N PRO A 276 39.67 -23.39 1.23
CA PRO A 276 39.77 -24.85 1.19
C PRO A 276 41.08 -25.38 1.79
N ASP A 277 42.18 -24.62 1.66
CA ASP A 277 43.49 -25.02 2.15
C ASP A 277 43.83 -24.51 3.56
N THR A 278 43.04 -23.62 4.19
CA THR A 278 43.41 -23.02 5.48
C THR A 278 43.57 -24.05 6.59
N VAL A 279 42.63 -24.99 6.72
CA VAL A 279 42.70 -26.05 7.75
C VAL A 279 43.85 -27.01 7.46
N LYS A 280 44.09 -27.32 6.19
CA LYS A 280 45.20 -28.17 5.75
C LYS A 280 46.54 -27.52 6.11
N ASN A 281 46.71 -26.24 5.80
CA ASN A 281 47.93 -25.47 6.07
C ASN A 281 48.20 -25.32 7.58
N ILE A 282 47.16 -25.12 8.40
CA ILE A 282 47.29 -25.13 9.87
C ILE A 282 47.79 -26.49 10.37
N ARG A 283 47.23 -27.60 9.86
CA ARG A 283 47.67 -28.95 10.26
C ARG A 283 49.09 -29.23 9.83
N GLU A 284 49.48 -28.83 8.62
CA GLU A 284 50.85 -28.95 8.13
C GLU A 284 51.82 -28.14 8.98
N MET A 285 51.47 -26.88 9.30
CA MET A 285 52.26 -26.01 10.17
C MET A 285 52.45 -26.63 11.57
N ARG A 286 51.38 -27.20 12.15
CA ARG A 286 51.47 -27.92 13.44
C ARG A 286 52.39 -29.15 13.39
N ALA A 287 52.33 -29.92 12.30
CA ALA A 287 53.22 -31.07 12.12
C ALA A 287 54.69 -30.65 12.03
N ILE A 288 54.99 -29.56 11.30
CA ILE A 288 56.34 -29.00 11.23
C ILE A 288 56.80 -28.47 12.58
N LEU A 289 55.93 -27.78 13.35
CA LEU A 289 56.26 -27.28 14.69
C LEU A 289 56.59 -28.41 15.68
N PHE A 290 55.93 -29.55 15.57
CA PHE A 290 56.24 -30.72 16.40
C PHE A 290 57.66 -31.25 16.13
N GLU A 291 58.05 -31.36 14.85
CA GLU A 291 59.40 -31.78 14.48
C GLU A 291 60.45 -30.69 14.81
N LEU A 292 60.11 -29.41 14.65
CA LEU A 292 60.95 -28.29 15.07
C LEU A 292 61.20 -28.32 16.58
N SER A 293 60.19 -28.59 17.39
CA SER A 293 60.34 -28.69 18.85
C SER A 293 61.38 -29.74 19.24
N LYS A 294 61.32 -30.92 18.63
CA LYS A 294 62.31 -32.00 18.85
C LYS A 294 63.70 -31.55 18.40
N CYS A 295 63.82 -30.96 17.22
CA CYS A 295 65.09 -30.52 16.65
C CYS A 295 65.75 -29.44 17.53
N VAL A 296 65.01 -28.38 17.89
CA VAL A 296 65.48 -27.28 18.76
C VAL A 296 65.87 -27.79 20.16
N SER A 297 65.13 -28.76 20.70
CA SER A 297 65.44 -29.36 22.01
C SER A 297 66.80 -30.06 22.04
N LYS A 298 67.27 -30.64 20.91
CA LYS A 298 68.62 -31.23 20.80
C LYS A 298 69.69 -30.15 21.00
N PHE A 299 69.53 -28.98 20.36
CA PHE A 299 70.45 -27.84 20.52
C PHE A 299 70.42 -27.27 21.94
N CYS A 300 69.24 -27.15 22.57
CA CYS A 300 69.13 -26.79 23.98
C CYS A 300 69.89 -27.76 24.88
N GLY A 301 69.76 -29.07 24.63
CA GLY A 301 70.49 -30.11 25.36
C GLY A 301 72.00 -29.98 25.23
N ARG A 302 72.51 -29.82 24.01
CA ARG A 302 73.95 -29.60 23.75
C ARG A 302 74.50 -28.40 24.53
N LEU A 303 73.78 -27.28 24.54
CA LEU A 303 74.16 -26.08 25.29
C LEU A 303 74.17 -26.32 26.80
N MET A 304 73.22 -27.09 27.34
CA MET A 304 73.21 -27.44 28.76
C MET A 304 74.40 -28.31 29.16
N PHE A 305 74.82 -29.23 28.29
CA PHE A 305 75.99 -30.10 28.51
C PHE A 305 77.33 -29.48 28.09
N GLY A 306 77.33 -28.21 27.63
CA GLY A 306 78.55 -27.53 27.19
C GLY A 306 79.19 -28.15 25.95
N GLN A 307 78.40 -28.78 25.10
CA GLN A 307 78.85 -29.42 23.86
C GLN A 307 78.87 -28.41 22.69
N SER A 308 79.60 -28.75 21.63
CA SER A 308 79.58 -27.95 20.40
C SER A 308 78.19 -28.00 19.76
N LEU A 309 77.74 -26.83 19.28
CA LEU A 309 76.50 -26.71 18.51
C LEU A 309 76.64 -27.28 17.10
N LYS A 310 77.88 -27.43 16.60
CA LYS A 310 78.13 -27.90 15.23
C LYS A 310 77.64 -29.33 15.04
N ASN A 311 76.64 -29.49 14.18
CA ASN A 311 76.21 -30.78 13.65
C ASN A 311 75.50 -30.56 12.31
N GLU A 312 76.20 -30.87 11.23
CA GLU A 312 75.74 -30.68 9.86
C GLU A 312 74.37 -31.35 9.59
N THR A 313 74.12 -32.51 10.20
CA THR A 313 72.84 -33.22 10.04
C THR A 313 71.71 -32.50 10.75
N GLU A 314 71.89 -32.09 12.00
CA GLU A 314 70.85 -31.40 12.79
C GLU A 314 70.60 -29.98 12.28
N GLU A 315 71.63 -29.29 11.81
CA GLU A 315 71.53 -27.97 11.18
C GLU A 315 70.77 -28.05 9.85
N ALA A 316 71.06 -29.05 9.01
CA ALA A 316 70.34 -29.29 7.77
C ALA A 316 68.88 -29.68 8.04
N GLU A 317 68.60 -30.51 9.06
CA GLU A 317 67.25 -30.83 9.53
C GLU A 317 66.50 -29.55 9.93
N LEU A 318 67.12 -28.68 10.75
CA LEU A 318 66.53 -27.44 11.22
C LEU A 318 66.23 -26.47 10.07
N GLN A 319 67.19 -26.28 9.16
CA GLN A 319 67.03 -25.43 7.97
C GLN A 319 65.90 -25.96 7.09
N THR A 320 65.85 -27.28 6.83
CA THR A 320 64.81 -27.91 6.02
C THR A 320 63.42 -27.71 6.63
N LEU A 321 63.29 -27.84 7.95
CA LEU A 321 62.01 -27.62 8.64
C LEU A 321 61.58 -26.16 8.57
N MET A 322 62.50 -25.21 8.70
CA MET A 322 62.21 -23.78 8.55
C MET A 322 61.85 -23.39 7.10
N ASP A 323 62.51 -24.00 6.11
CA ASP A 323 62.20 -23.79 4.69
C ASP A 323 60.84 -24.39 4.30
N ARG A 324 60.43 -25.48 4.94
CA ARG A 324 59.07 -26.02 4.79
C ARG A 324 58.05 -25.12 5.46
N LEU A 325 58.36 -24.59 6.65
CA LEU A 325 57.48 -23.68 7.38
C LEU A 325 57.23 -22.38 6.60
N SER A 326 58.27 -21.82 5.97
CA SER A 326 58.18 -20.55 5.22
C SER A 326 57.41 -20.65 3.90
N LYS A 327 57.27 -21.86 3.34
CA LYS A 327 56.48 -22.14 2.13
C LYS A 327 54.98 -22.29 2.41
N ILE A 328 54.56 -22.33 3.67
CA ILE A 328 53.14 -22.36 4.02
C ILE A 328 52.59 -20.95 3.86
N GLU A 329 51.76 -20.76 2.83
CA GLU A 329 51.11 -19.50 2.53
C GLU A 329 49.64 -19.51 2.94
N PHE A 330 49.14 -18.34 3.36
CA PHE A 330 47.74 -18.12 3.68
C PHE A 330 47.20 -17.05 2.73
N ALA A 331 46.30 -17.44 1.82
CA ALA A 331 45.69 -16.51 0.88
C ALA A 331 44.71 -15.57 1.61
N ASN A 332 44.84 -14.26 1.39
CA ASN A 332 43.91 -13.26 1.91
C ASN A 332 42.57 -13.31 1.17
N PHE A 333 41.46 -13.01 1.87
CA PHE A 333 40.17 -12.83 1.22
C PHE A 333 40.18 -11.54 0.39
N GLN A 334 40.31 -11.66 -0.93
CA GLN A 334 39.88 -10.61 -1.86
C GLN A 334 38.36 -10.74 -2.09
N ASN A 335 37.66 -9.63 -1.89
CA ASN A 335 36.22 -9.50 -1.76
C ASN A 335 35.38 -10.35 -2.73
N MET A 336 34.79 -11.42 -2.20
CA MET A 336 33.67 -12.18 -2.77
C MET A 336 32.36 -11.35 -2.92
N ASN A 337 32.42 -10.04 -2.62
CA ASN A 337 31.27 -9.13 -2.68
C ASN A 337 30.81 -8.84 -4.11
N GLU A 338 31.71 -8.83 -5.09
CA GLU A 338 31.37 -8.47 -6.47
C GLU A 338 30.68 -9.63 -7.20
N ASP A 339 31.17 -10.86 -7.02
CA ASP A 339 30.53 -12.05 -7.57
C ASP A 339 29.14 -12.30 -6.98
N LEU A 340 28.96 -12.06 -5.68
CA LEU A 340 27.65 -12.18 -5.05
C LEU A 340 26.67 -11.10 -5.56
N ARG A 341 27.15 -9.86 -5.70
CA ARG A 341 26.36 -8.77 -6.32
C ARG A 341 25.94 -9.15 -7.74
N ASN A 342 26.81 -9.78 -8.50
CA ASN A 342 26.53 -10.20 -9.88
C ASN A 342 25.56 -11.41 -9.93
N GLN A 343 25.75 -12.42 -9.09
CA GLN A 343 24.84 -13.57 -9.00
C GLN A 343 23.43 -13.15 -8.56
N LEU A 344 23.31 -12.31 -7.53
CA LEU A 344 22.02 -11.82 -7.05
C LEU A 344 21.34 -10.83 -8.02
N ARG A 345 22.11 -10.14 -8.87
CA ARG A 345 21.56 -9.38 -10.01
C ARG A 345 21.00 -10.29 -11.10
N SER A 346 21.62 -11.46 -11.32
CA SER A 346 21.24 -12.39 -12.40
C SER A 346 20.07 -13.33 -12.09
N ILE A 347 19.81 -13.62 -10.81
CA ILE A 347 18.84 -14.65 -10.38
C ILE A 347 17.41 -14.11 -10.23
N LEU A 348 17.21 -12.79 -10.18
CA LEU A 348 15.90 -12.20 -9.89
C LEU A 348 15.40 -11.37 -11.07
N PRO A 349 14.11 -11.50 -11.46
CA PRO A 349 13.55 -10.75 -12.56
C PRO A 349 13.73 -9.26 -12.29
N ILE A 350 14.24 -8.54 -13.29
CA ILE A 350 14.11 -7.11 -13.37
C ILE A 350 12.59 -6.91 -13.44
N ALA A 351 11.95 -6.57 -12.32
CA ALA A 351 10.66 -5.93 -12.40
C ALA A 351 10.96 -4.67 -13.19
N ASP A 352 10.47 -4.60 -14.43
CA ASP A 352 10.59 -3.44 -15.28
C ASP A 352 10.34 -2.22 -14.40
N GLN A 353 11.36 -1.38 -14.27
CA GLN A 353 11.18 -0.09 -13.63
C GLN A 353 9.97 0.53 -14.33
N PRO A 354 8.95 0.99 -13.59
CA PRO A 354 7.89 1.77 -14.22
C PRO A 354 8.62 2.90 -14.94
N GLN A 355 8.55 2.90 -16.27
CA GLN A 355 9.11 3.99 -17.04
C GLN A 355 8.51 5.27 -16.47
N PRO A 356 9.32 6.33 -16.27
CA PRO A 356 8.76 7.60 -15.86
C PRO A 356 7.68 7.94 -16.88
N ASN A 357 6.43 8.07 -16.40
CA ASN A 357 5.32 8.56 -17.19
C ASN A 357 5.84 9.74 -17.99
N ASN A 358 5.82 9.62 -19.33
CA ASN A 358 5.99 10.76 -20.19
C ASN A 358 4.87 11.73 -19.80
N ALA A 359 5.25 12.72 -19.00
CA ALA A 359 4.43 13.86 -18.73
C ALA A 359 4.04 14.41 -20.10
N ILE A 360 2.74 14.51 -20.29
CA ILE A 360 2.06 15.18 -21.38
C ILE A 360 2.78 16.50 -21.63
N GLU A 361 3.43 16.63 -22.79
CA GLU A 361 3.79 17.93 -23.35
C GLU A 361 2.72 18.31 -24.39
N ASN A 362 1.86 19.23 -23.94
CA ASN A 362 0.99 20.17 -24.65
C ASN A 362 -0.12 19.65 -25.58
#